data_AF-A0A9E4EPG9-F1
#
_entry.id   AF-A0A9E4EPG9-F1
#
_cell.length_a   1.000
_cell.length_b   1.000
_cell.length_c   1.000
_cell.angle_alpha   90.00
_cell.angle_beta   90.00
_cell.angle_gamma   90.00
#
_symmetry.space_group_name_H-M   'P 1'
#
loop_
_entity.id
_entity.type
_entity.pdbx_description
1 polymer ?
#
loop_
_entity_poly.entity_id
_entity_poly.type
_entity_poly.pdbx_seq_one_letter_code
_entity_poly.pdbx_strand_id
1 'polypeptide(L)' 'VEDYIFGEKSQMVIDPGEEKLRSEFNGVRRTFLPMPAIIRIDEVEKEGKPKVSESKGSNIMQFPMPGPSPKIST' A
#
# COMPACT_ATOMS: atom_id res chain seq x y z
N VAL A 1 -5.01 5.71 -5.82
CA VAL A 1 -3.90 5.48 -6.76
C VAL A 1 -4.50 4.95 -8.05
N GLU A 2 -4.03 5.44 -9.19
CA GLU A 2 -4.47 5.08 -10.55
C GLU A 2 -3.22 4.88 -11.44
N ASP A 3 -3.41 4.31 -12.63
CA ASP A 3 -2.38 4.13 -13.66
C ASP A 3 -1.12 3.38 -13.20
N TYR A 4 -1.29 2.09 -12.88
CA TYR A 4 -0.17 1.19 -12.57
C TYR A 4 0.77 1.04 -13.78
N ILE A 5 2.01 1.51 -13.62
CA ILE A 5 3.07 1.33 -14.60
C ILE A 5 3.86 0.08 -14.21
N PHE A 6 3.75 -0.95 -15.04
CA PHE A 6 4.65 -2.10 -15.03
C PHE A 6 5.66 -1.89 -16.16
N GLY A 7 6.94 -2.17 -15.93
CA GLY A 7 8.03 -1.66 -16.77
C GLY A 7 7.80 -1.88 -18.26
N GLU A 8 7.60 -0.80 -19.01
CA GLU A 8 7.68 -0.86 -20.47
C GLU A 8 9.17 -0.83 -20.87
N LYS A 9 9.62 -1.86 -21.60
CA LYS A 9 10.92 -2.00 -22.33
C LYS A 9 11.97 -2.97 -21.77
N SER A 10 11.62 -4.22 -21.50
CA SER A 10 12.60 -5.30 -21.77
C SER A 10 11.91 -6.57 -22.26
N GLN A 11 11.90 -6.73 -23.58
CA GLN A 11 11.35 -7.86 -24.31
C GLN A 11 12.11 -9.18 -24.08
N MET A 12 12.85 -9.35 -22.96
CA MET A 12 13.72 -10.53 -22.86
C MET A 12 13.86 -11.21 -21.50
N VAL A 13 13.54 -10.57 -20.36
CA VAL A 13 13.44 -11.30 -19.07
C VAL A 13 12.44 -10.60 -18.17
N ILE A 14 11.20 -11.09 -18.12
CA ILE A 14 10.21 -10.67 -17.13
C ILE A 14 10.45 -11.51 -15.88
N ASP A 15 10.72 -10.87 -14.74
CA ASP A 15 10.84 -11.57 -13.45
C ASP A 15 9.46 -12.18 -13.09
N PRO A 16 9.38 -13.46 -12.65
CA PRO A 16 8.09 -14.11 -12.34
C PRO A 16 7.31 -13.43 -11.19
N GLY A 17 7.96 -12.58 -10.41
CA GLY A 17 7.29 -11.75 -9.40
C GLY A 17 6.49 -10.61 -10.03
N GLU A 18 7.00 -9.96 -11.08
CA GLU A 18 6.32 -8.85 -11.74
C GLU A 18 5.09 -9.33 -12.53
N GLU A 19 5.19 -10.49 -13.18
CA GLU A 19 4.06 -11.09 -13.90
C GLU A 19 2.89 -11.44 -12.97
N LYS A 20 3.20 -11.96 -11.77
CA LYS A 20 2.18 -12.23 -10.74
C LYS A 20 1.51 -10.94 -10.28
N LEU A 21 2.28 -9.89 -10.02
CA LEU A 21 1.73 -8.58 -9.65
C LEU A 21 0.84 -8.01 -10.75
N ARG A 22 1.31 -8.06 -12.00
CA ARG A 22 0.52 -7.60 -13.15
C ARG A 22 -0.79 -8.37 -13.28
N SER A 23 -0.77 -9.68 -12.98
CA SER A 23 -1.96 -10.53 -12.99
C SER A 23 -2.91 -10.20 -11.84
N GLU A 24 -2.41 -9.96 -10.63
CA GLU A 24 -3.22 -9.60 -9.46
C GLU A 24 -3.91 -8.23 -9.63
N PHE A 25 -3.22 -7.26 -10.22
CA PHE A 25 -3.77 -5.94 -10.48
C PHE A 25 -4.44 -5.81 -11.86
N ASN A 26 -4.57 -6.91 -12.61
CA ASN A 26 -5.21 -6.89 -13.92
C ASN A 26 -6.70 -6.53 -13.79
N GLY A 27 -7.13 -5.47 -14.48
CA GLY A 27 -8.50 -4.97 -14.42
C GLY A 27 -8.81 -4.02 -13.26
N VAL A 28 -7.85 -3.75 -12.37
CA VAL A 28 -8.02 -2.76 -11.28
C VAL A 28 -7.78 -1.36 -11.84
N ARG A 29 -8.85 -0.56 -11.97
CA ARG A 29 -8.75 0.84 -12.44
C ARG A 29 -8.27 1.81 -11.35
N ARG A 30 -8.69 1.56 -10.10
CA ARG A 30 -8.41 2.46 -8.98
C ARG A 30 -8.33 1.68 -7.68
N THR A 31 -7.31 1.95 -6.89
CA THR A 31 -7.14 1.38 -5.55
C THR A 31 -7.26 2.47 -4.50
N PHE A 32 -8.12 2.21 -3.51
CA PHE A 32 -8.33 3.05 -2.34
C PHE A 32 -7.43 2.55 -1.22
N LEU A 33 -6.39 3.33 -0.92
CA LEU A 33 -5.50 3.07 0.19
C LEU A 33 -5.97 3.91 1.39
N PRO A 34 -6.30 3.30 2.53
CA PRO A 34 -6.48 4.05 3.77
C PRO A 34 -5.21 4.84 4.09
N MET A 35 -5.34 6.09 4.55
CA MET A 35 -4.19 6.88 5.02
C MET A 35 -3.28 6.14 6.00
N PRO A 36 -3.79 5.42 7.03
CA PRO A 36 -2.91 4.70 7.96
C PRO A 36 -2.25 3.45 7.36
N ALA A 37 -2.63 3.02 6.15
CA ALA A 37 -1.99 1.89 5.47
C ALA A 37 -0.68 2.30 4.76
N ILE A 38 -0.44 3.60 4.59
CA ILE A 38 0.79 4.12 4.00
C ILE A 38 1.84 4.22 5.11
N ILE A 39 2.86 3.36 5.05
CA ILE A 39 3.94 3.34 6.04
C ILE A 39 5.00 4.41 5.70
N ARG A 40 5.43 4.49 4.44
CA ARG A 40 6.44 5.43 3.96
C ARG A 40 6.33 5.64 2.45
N ILE A 41 6.65 6.86 1.99
CA ILE A 41 6.80 7.21 0.58
C ILE A 41 8.19 7.83 0.46
N ASP A 42 9.06 7.19 -0.30
CA ASP A 42 10.41 7.69 -0.57
C ASP A 42 10.51 8.10 -2.04
N GLU A 43 11.16 9.22 -2.32
CA GLU A 43 11.63 9.57 -3.65
C GLU A 43 13.00 8.90 -3.88
N VAL A 44 13.15 8.19 -5.00
CA VAL A 44 14.35 7.40 -5.29
C VAL A 44 14.83 7.67 -6.72
N GLU A 45 16.14 7.65 -6.94
CA GLU A 45 16.73 7.85 -8.27
C GLU A 45 16.51 6.66 -9.22
N LYS A 46 16.36 5.44 -8.67
CA LYS A 46 16.14 4.21 -9.44
C LYS A 46 14.98 3.42 -8.87
N GLU A 47 14.12 2.94 -9.75
CA GLU A 47 12.99 2.09 -9.39
C GLU A 47 13.48 0.77 -8.74
N GLY A 48 12.87 0.43 -7.60
CA GLY A 48 13.13 -0.83 -6.89
C GLY A 48 12.31 -2.00 -7.44
N LYS A 49 12.68 -3.23 -7.07
CA LYS A 49 11.89 -4.41 -7.44
C LYS A 49 10.53 -4.39 -6.70
N PRO A 50 9.40 -4.40 -7.43
CA PRO A 50 8.09 -4.42 -6.79
C PRO A 50 7.87 -5.79 -6.13
N LYS A 51 7.32 -5.78 -4.91
CA LYS A 51 7.04 -6.99 -4.13
C LYS A 51 5.75 -6.82 -3.36
N VAL A 52 4.86 -7.81 -3.44
CA VAL A 52 3.70 -7.93 -2.56
C VAL A 52 4.00 -8.98 -1.51
N SER A 53 3.63 -8.68 -0.27
CA SER A 53 3.69 -9.59 0.86
C SER A 53 2.41 -9.46 1.66
N GLU A 54 1.81 -10.59 2.02
CA GLU A 54 0.65 -10.57 2.90
C GLU A 54 1.00 -9.95 4.25
N SER A 55 0.21 -8.95 4.64
CA SER A 55 0.27 -8.36 5.96
C SER A 55 -0.74 -9.07 6.86
N LYS A 56 -0.29 -9.67 7.97
CA LYS A 56 -1.14 -10.36 8.95
C LYS A 56 -1.97 -9.41 9.86
N GLY A 57 -2.28 -8.20 9.38
CA GLY A 57 -3.31 -7.31 9.94
C GLY A 57 -3.12 -6.81 11.39
N SER A 58 -2.00 -7.09 12.06
CA SER A 58 -1.89 -6.93 13.51
C SER A 58 -1.24 -5.62 14.00
N ASN A 59 -0.83 -4.72 13.10
CA ASN A 59 -0.05 -3.54 13.46
C ASN A 59 -0.72 -2.20 13.12
N ILE A 60 -2.04 -2.11 13.33
CA ILE A 60 -2.78 -0.85 13.23
C ILE A 60 -3.26 -0.51 14.65
N MET A 61 -2.50 0.34 15.34
CA MET A 61 -2.95 0.87 16.65
C MET A 61 -4.18 1.75 16.43
N GLN A 62 -5.28 1.48 17.14
CA GLN A 62 -6.45 2.36 17.13
C GLN A 62 -6.07 3.75 17.64
N PHE A 63 -6.51 4.77 16.93
CA PHE A 63 -6.32 6.15 17.34
C PHE A 63 -6.95 6.38 18.73
N PRO A 64 -6.28 7.08 19.67
CA PRO A 64 -6.82 7.29 21.00
C PRO A 64 -8.16 8.01 20.94
N MET A 65 -9.22 7.37 21.44
CA MET A 65 -10.50 8.03 21.61
C MET A 65 -10.42 9.02 22.77
N PRO A 66 -11.01 10.22 22.66
CA PRO A 66 -11.11 11.15 23.78
C PRO A 66 -11.74 10.43 24.99
N GLY A 67 -11.00 10.41 26.11
CA GLY A 67 -11.49 9.83 27.36
C GLY A 67 -12.74 10.57 27.87
N PRO A 68 -13.55 9.93 28.73
CA PRO A 68 -14.77 10.54 29.25
C PRO A 68 -14.43 11.87 29.94
N SER A 69 -15.14 12.93 29.55
CA SER A 69 -15.03 14.24 30.20
C SER A 69 -15.44 14.10 31.68
N PRO A 70 -14.67 14.69 32.61
CA PRO A 70 -15.00 14.62 34.03
C PRO A 70 -16.35 15.30 34.26
N LYS A 71 -17.32 14.55 34.82
CA LYS A 71 -18.59 15.12 35.26
C LYS A 71 -18.32 15.96 36.49
N ILE A 72 -18.37 17.28 36.33
CA ILE A 72 -18.35 18.22 37.44
C ILE A 72 -19.70 18.05 38.18
N SER A 73 -19.68 17.45 39.36
CA SER A 73 -20.84 17.42 40.26
C SER A 73 -20.99 18.79 40.90
N THR A 74 -22.19 19.37 40.74
CA THR A 74 -22.69 20.56 41.44
C THR A 74 -22.67 20.39 42.95
#